data_AF-A0A3A9JI18-F1
#
_entry.id   AF-A0A3A9JI18-F1
#
_cell.length_a   1.000
_cell.length_b   1.000
_cell.length_c   1.000
_cell.angle_alpha   90.00
_cell.angle_beta   90.00
_cell.angle_gamma   90.00
#
_symmetry.space_group_name_H-M   'P 1'
#
loop_
_entity.id
_entity.type
_entity.pdbx_description
1 polymer ?
#
loop_
_entity_poly.entity_id
_entity_poly.type
_entity_poly.pdbx_seq_one_letter_code
_entity_poly.pdbx_strand_id
1 'polypeptide(L)'
;MTKKSAAGASTWTDPDDAPELTDDWMARAEIREGDQVVRRGRPKLAITKQLVSLRIDQDVLQAFRDTGPGWQSKVNAALRKAAPKRKAG
;
A
#
# COMPACT_ATOMS: atom_id res chain seq x y z
N MET A 1 -13.06 23.66 -65.82
CA MET A 1 -13.00 22.71 -64.69
C MET A 1 -11.54 22.31 -64.49
N THR A 2 -10.84 22.90 -63.52
CA THR A 2 -9.46 22.52 -63.19
C THR A 2 -9.52 21.47 -62.08
N LYS A 3 -9.15 20.22 -62.41
CA LYS A 3 -9.12 19.12 -61.45
C LYS A 3 -7.93 19.32 -60.50
N LYS A 4 -8.20 19.46 -59.20
CA LYS A 4 -7.19 19.50 -58.14
C LYS A 4 -6.55 18.12 -58.02
N SER A 5 -5.25 18.01 -58.24
CA SER A 5 -4.49 16.78 -58.05
C SER A 5 -4.44 16.41 -56.57
N ALA A 6 -4.69 15.13 -56.28
CA ALA A 6 -4.63 14.58 -54.94
C ALA A 6 -3.21 14.74 -54.38
N ALA A 7 -3.09 15.42 -53.25
CA ALA A 7 -1.84 15.50 -52.50
C ALA A 7 -1.41 14.08 -52.12
N GLY A 8 -0.22 13.68 -52.54
CA GLY A 8 0.35 12.37 -52.28
C GLY A 8 0.47 12.13 -50.77
N ALA A 9 0.02 10.96 -50.33
CA ALA A 9 0.22 10.51 -48.95
C ALA A 9 1.73 10.43 -48.68
N SER A 10 2.22 11.26 -47.76
CA SER A 10 3.60 11.22 -47.29
C SER A 10 3.80 9.98 -46.42
N THR A 11 4.66 9.06 -46.85
CA THR A 11 5.16 7.91 -46.08
C THR A 11 6.28 8.28 -45.11
N TRP A 12 6.50 9.57 -44.87
CA TRP A 12 7.52 10.04 -43.95
C TRP A 12 7.04 9.88 -42.51
N THR A 13 7.60 8.91 -41.81
CA THR A 13 7.49 8.79 -40.36
C THR A 13 8.48 9.76 -39.74
N ASP A 14 7.97 10.73 -38.96
CA ASP A 14 8.81 11.65 -38.21
C ASP A 14 9.62 10.85 -37.17
N PRO A 15 10.96 10.91 -37.18
CA PRO A 15 11.79 10.26 -36.17
C PRO A 15 11.49 10.70 -34.73
N ASP A 16 10.86 11.87 -34.56
CA ASP A 16 10.43 12.41 -33.28
C ASP A 16 8.96 12.05 -32.93
N ASP A 17 8.25 11.29 -33.76
CA ASP A 17 6.87 10.86 -33.46
C ASP A 17 6.85 9.85 -32.31
N ALA A 18 6.12 10.19 -31.25
CA ALA A 18 6.06 9.35 -30.05
C ALA A 18 5.22 8.09 -30.31
N PRO A 19 5.61 6.93 -29.74
CA PRO A 19 4.79 5.73 -29.86
C PRO A 19 3.42 5.91 -29.20
N GLU A 20 2.41 5.23 -29.74
CA GLU A 20 1.04 5.26 -29.23
C GLU A 20 0.96 4.75 -27.78
N LEU A 21 0.08 5.38 -26.98
CA LEU A 21 -0.17 5.01 -25.60
C LEU A 21 -0.96 3.70 -25.52
N THR A 22 -0.27 2.55 -25.51
CA THR A 22 -0.91 1.23 -25.45
C THR A 22 -1.39 0.86 -24.04
N ASP A 23 -2.40 -0.01 -23.96
CA ASP A 23 -2.93 -0.52 -22.69
C ASP A 23 -1.87 -1.27 -21.87
N ASP A 24 -0.98 -2.03 -22.52
CA ASP A 24 0.14 -2.71 -21.88
C ASP A 24 1.14 -1.73 -21.26
N TRP A 25 1.34 -0.57 -21.91
CA TRP A 25 2.18 0.49 -21.37
C TRP A 25 1.50 1.18 -20.18
N MET A 26 0.19 1.46 -20.27
CA MET A 26 -0.61 1.97 -19.14
C MET A 26 -0.64 1.01 -17.95
N ALA A 27 -0.71 -0.31 -18.20
CA ALA A 27 -0.75 -1.32 -17.14
C ALA A 27 0.52 -1.34 -16.28
N ARG A 28 1.66 -0.91 -16.84
CA ARG A 28 2.96 -0.79 -16.14
C ARG A 28 3.22 0.63 -15.63
N ALA A 29 2.30 1.56 -15.87
CA ALA A 29 2.47 2.95 -15.50
C ALA A 29 2.46 3.12 -13.97
N GLU A 30 3.31 4.02 -13.50
CA GLU A 30 3.45 4.35 -12.09
C GLU A 30 2.80 5.71 -11.81
N ILE A 31 2.00 5.81 -10.75
CA ILE A 31 1.39 7.07 -10.34
C ILE A 31 2.41 7.85 -9.50
N ARG A 32 2.76 9.05 -9.95
CA ARG A 32 3.70 9.94 -9.26
C ARG A 32 3.06 11.28 -8.91
N GLU A 33 3.40 11.81 -7.74
CA GLU A 33 3.10 13.18 -7.31
C GLU A 33 4.45 13.90 -7.11
N GLY A 34 4.81 14.77 -8.06
CA GLY A 34 6.17 15.31 -8.17
C GLY A 34 7.20 14.19 -8.34
N ASP A 35 8.23 14.18 -7.50
CA ASP A 35 9.26 13.13 -7.51
C ASP A 35 8.84 11.84 -6.78
N GLN A 36 7.71 11.83 -6.07
CA GLN A 36 7.34 10.71 -5.20
C GLN A 36 6.40 9.72 -5.89
N VAL A 37 6.69 8.43 -5.72
CA VAL A 37 5.87 7.32 -6.22
C VAL A 37 4.72 7.05 -5.25
N VAL A 38 3.49 7.26 -5.69
CA VAL A 38 2.29 7.00 -4.88
C VAL A 38 1.89 5.53 -5.05
N ARG A 39 2.32 4.70 -4.09
CA ARG A 39 1.90 3.30 -4.03
C ARG A 39 0.45 3.21 -3.56
N ARG A 40 -0.41 2.58 -4.37
CA ARG A 40 -1.81 2.27 -4.00
C ARG A 40 -1.84 1.34 -2.78
N GLY A 41 -2.51 1.75 -1.69
CA GLY A 41 -2.68 0.96 -0.47
C GLY A 41 -3.10 1.78 0.75
N ARG A 42 -3.50 1.11 1.85
CA ARG A 42 -3.75 1.80 3.13
C ARG A 42 -2.44 2.46 3.59
N PRO A 43 -2.44 3.75 3.98
CA PRO A 43 -1.25 4.41 4.47
C PRO A 43 -0.63 3.62 5.64
N LYS A 44 0.70 3.50 5.62
CA LYS A 44 1.45 2.79 6.64
C LYS A 44 1.22 3.49 7.99
N LEU A 45 0.69 2.77 8.98
CA LEU A 45 0.55 3.32 10.33
C LEU A 45 1.93 3.69 10.88
N ALA A 46 2.05 4.91 11.43
CA ALA A 46 3.28 5.41 12.03
C ALA A 46 3.73 4.56 13.24
N ILE A 47 2.78 3.98 13.98
CA ILE A 47 3.06 3.10 15.12
C ILE A 47 2.27 1.80 14.91
N THR A 48 2.98 0.69 14.77
CA THR A 48 2.39 -0.65 14.61
C THR A 48 2.61 -1.49 15.87
N LYS A 49 1.75 -2.48 16.08
CA LYS A 49 1.97 -3.50 17.11
C LYS A 49 3.20 -4.31 16.71
N GLN A 50 4.13 -4.48 17.63
CA GLN A 50 5.28 -5.36 17.41
C GLN A 50 4.90 -6.79 17.78
N LEU A 51 5.20 -7.74 16.89
CA LEU A 51 5.08 -9.16 17.20
C LEU A 51 6.24 -9.55 18.09
N VAL A 52 5.94 -10.07 19.27
CA VAL A 52 6.93 -10.57 20.24
C VAL A 52 6.59 -12.00 20.62
N SER A 53 7.63 -12.81 20.86
CA SER A 53 7.47 -14.16 21.41
C SER A 53 7.56 -14.08 22.93
N LEU A 54 6.45 -14.33 23.62
CA LEU A 54 6.34 -14.34 25.08
C LEU A 54 5.75 -15.68 25.55
N ARG A 55 6.30 -16.25 26.62
CA ARG A 55 5.71 -17.40 27.30
C ARG A 55 4.68 -16.90 28.31
N ILE A 56 3.48 -17.46 28.26
CA ILE A 56 2.36 -17.16 29.17
C ILE A 56 1.96 -18.50 29.80
N ASP A 57 1.62 -18.47 31.10
CA ASP A 57 1.12 -19.65 31.81
C ASP A 57 -0.15 -20.20 31.14
N GLN A 58 -0.29 -21.52 31.19
CA GLN A 58 -1.33 -22.23 30.43
C GLN A 58 -2.74 -21.86 30.89
N ASP A 59 -2.95 -21.75 32.19
CA ASP A 59 -4.22 -21.38 32.82
C ASP A 59 -4.65 -19.97 32.43
N VAL A 60 -3.72 -19.00 32.45
CA VAL A 60 -3.96 -17.62 32.03
C VAL A 60 -4.32 -17.58 30.55
N LEU A 61 -3.58 -18.31 29.70
CA LEU A 61 -3.87 -18.37 28.27
C LEU A 61 -5.25 -18.95 27.98
N GLN A 62 -5.64 -20.01 28.69
CA GLN A 62 -6.97 -20.61 28.54
C GLN A 62 -8.07 -19.65 28.99
N ALA A 63 -7.91 -19.02 30.14
CA ALA A 63 -8.87 -18.03 30.64
C ALA A 63 -9.14 -16.91 29.60
N PHE A 64 -8.11 -16.45 28.88
CA PHE A 64 -8.31 -15.48 27.80
C PHE A 64 -8.99 -16.11 26.58
N ARG A 65 -8.60 -17.31 26.14
CA ARG A 65 -9.19 -18.01 24.99
C ARG A 65 -10.69 -18.28 25.18
N ASP A 66 -11.09 -18.64 26.40
CA ASP A 66 -12.49 -18.89 26.78
C ASP A 66 -13.36 -17.64 26.66
N THR A 67 -12.76 -16.44 26.66
CA THR A 67 -13.50 -15.19 26.40
C THR A 67 -13.93 -15.02 24.94
N GLY A 68 -13.56 -15.95 24.06
CA GLY A 68 -14.00 -16.00 22.66
C GLY A 68 -13.17 -15.13 21.70
N PRO A 69 -13.74 -14.78 20.53
CA PRO A 69 -13.06 -14.01 19.51
C PRO A 69 -12.46 -12.71 20.04
N GLY A 70 -11.25 -12.38 19.58
CA GLY A 70 -10.53 -11.16 20.01
C GLY A 70 -9.81 -11.28 21.36
N TRP A 71 -9.67 -12.48 21.94
CA TRP A 71 -8.92 -12.69 23.18
C TRP A 71 -7.51 -12.08 23.18
N GLN A 72 -6.79 -12.12 22.05
CA GLN A 72 -5.47 -11.48 21.92
C GLN A 72 -5.52 -9.96 22.12
N SER A 73 -6.59 -9.30 21.64
CA SER A 73 -6.80 -7.87 21.88
C SER A 73 -7.07 -7.58 23.36
N LYS A 74 -7.77 -8.49 24.05
CA LYS A 74 -8.02 -8.39 25.50
C LYS A 74 -6.72 -8.59 26.30
N VAL A 75 -5.85 -9.53 25.90
CA VAL A 75 -4.50 -9.67 26.47
C VAL A 75 -3.71 -8.37 26.32
N ASN A 76 -3.68 -7.78 25.13
CA ASN A 76 -3.00 -6.50 24.91
C ASN A 76 -3.60 -5.35 25.74
N ALA A 77 -4.92 -5.33 25.95
CA ALA A 77 -5.56 -4.35 26.82
C ALA A 77 -5.17 -4.54 28.29
N ALA A 78 -5.07 -5.79 28.77
CA ALA A 78 -4.60 -6.09 30.12
C ALA A 78 -3.14 -5.66 30.31
N LEU A 79 -2.26 -5.96 29.35
CA LEU A 79 -0.85 -5.53 29.38
C LEU A 79 -0.72 -4.01 29.44
N ARG A 80 -1.57 -3.26 28.72
CA ARG A 80 -1.60 -1.79 28.79
C ARG A 80 -1.99 -1.25 30.16
N LYS A 81 -2.92 -1.91 30.85
CA LYS A 81 -3.36 -1.54 32.19
C LYS A 81 -2.29 -1.84 33.24
N ALA A 82 -1.57 -2.95 33.07
CA ALA A 82 -0.50 -3.38 33.97
C ALA A 82 0.84 -2.70 33.68
N ALA A 83 1.00 -2.07 32.50
CA ALA A 83 2.24 -1.43 32.11
C ALA A 83 2.64 -0.38 33.16
N PRO A 84 3.92 -0.38 33.60
CA PRO A 84 4.39 0.58 34.58
C PRO A 84 4.22 2.00 34.03
N LYS A 85 3.76 2.93 34.88
CA LYS A 85 3.80 4.36 34.56
C LYS A 85 5.27 4.72 34.36
N ARG A 86 5.66 5.15 33.16
CA ARG A 86 7.02 5.65 32.91
C ARG A 86 7.26 6.78 33.90
N LYS A 87 8.26 6.65 34.77
CA LYS A 87 8.75 7.81 35.51
C LYS A 87 9.33 8.76 34.46
N ALA A 88 8.76 9.96 34.37
CA ALA A 88 9.41 11.04 33.67
C ALA A 88 10.74 11.26 34.40
N GLY A 89 11.84 11.04 33.68
CA GLY A 89 13.17 11.48 34.12
C GLY A 89 13.30 12.97 33.96
#